data_AF-A0A2V7J705-F1
#
_entry.id   AF-A0A2V7J705-F1
#
_cell.length_a   1.000
_cell.length_b   1.000
_cell.length_c   1.000
_cell.angle_alpha   90.00
_cell.angle_beta   90.00
_cell.angle_gamma   90.00
#
_symmetry.space_group_name_H-M   'P 1'
#
loop_
_entity.id
_entity.type
_entity.pdbx_description
1 polymer ?
#
loop_
_entity_poly.entity_id
_entity_poly.type
_entity_poly.pdbx_seq_one_letter_code
_entity_poly.pdbx_strand_id
1 'polypeptide(L)'
;VIAAQKANTANAFSLPHLALSTANLYAATQPGGTLFGLQEANPTNDEVAYGGNADDYGTPKDYMVGKRIGGTNVFGGGLALYDADGKLVGGLGVSGDASCADHNIAWKMRYNLQLDHVPAGVADGGKDDNIIYDFTNGVSASGFGHPECSAAATAIGKALPQTHPIGN
;
A
#
# COMPACT_ATOMS: atom_id res chain seq x y z
N VAL A 1 -3.03 -10.34 9.51
CA VAL A 1 -3.87 -9.13 9.76
C VAL A 1 -3.34 -7.87 9.08
N ILE A 2 -2.19 -7.31 9.48
CA ILE A 2 -1.69 -6.01 8.94
C ILE A 2 -1.53 -6.04 7.40
N ALA A 3 -0.94 -7.11 6.86
CA ALA A 3 -0.81 -7.28 5.40
C ALA A 3 -2.18 -7.21 4.68
N ALA A 4 -3.20 -7.88 5.22
CA ALA A 4 -4.55 -7.85 4.66
C ALA A 4 -5.22 -6.47 4.80
N GLN A 5 -4.99 -5.73 5.89
CA GLN A 5 -5.46 -4.34 6.00
C GLN A 5 -4.76 -3.42 4.99
N LYS A 6 -3.46 -3.59 4.76
CA LYS A 6 -2.71 -2.82 3.74
C LYS A 6 -3.27 -3.10 2.34
N ALA A 7 -3.55 -4.36 2.01
CA ALA A 7 -4.21 -4.74 0.77
C ALA A 7 -5.62 -4.12 0.64
N ASN A 8 -6.42 -4.21 1.71
CA ASN A 8 -7.76 -3.60 1.76
C ASN A 8 -7.70 -2.09 1.54
N THR A 9 -6.77 -1.41 2.20
CA THR A 9 -6.58 0.04 2.10
C THR A 9 -6.20 0.46 0.69
N ALA A 10 -5.19 -0.19 0.10
CA ALA A 10 -4.73 0.16 -1.23
C ALA A 10 -5.83 -0.02 -2.28
N ASN A 11 -6.62 -1.09 -2.17
CA ASN A 11 -7.78 -1.31 -3.04
C ASN A 11 -8.92 -0.29 -2.78
N ALA A 12 -9.15 0.10 -1.53
CA ALA A 12 -10.26 0.98 -1.16
C ALA A 12 -10.04 2.46 -1.52
N PHE A 13 -8.80 2.95 -1.47
CA PHE A 13 -8.46 4.35 -1.75
C PHE A 13 -7.93 4.58 -3.16
N SER A 14 -7.76 3.53 -3.95
CA SER A 14 -7.43 3.65 -5.37
C SER A 14 -8.69 3.63 -6.24
N LEU A 15 -8.59 4.28 -7.40
CA LEU A 15 -9.65 4.45 -8.39
C LEU A 15 -9.19 3.89 -9.74
N PRO A 16 -10.12 3.65 -10.69
CA PRO A 16 -9.75 3.26 -12.05
C PRO A 16 -8.80 4.23 -12.78
N HIS A 17 -8.66 5.46 -12.29
CA HIS A 17 -7.84 6.52 -12.90
C HIS A 17 -6.82 7.14 -11.93
N LEU A 18 -6.63 6.57 -10.74
CA LEU A 18 -5.67 7.06 -9.75
C LEU A 18 -5.30 5.94 -8.77
N ALA A 19 -4.01 5.66 -8.61
CA ALA A 19 -3.50 4.75 -7.60
C ALA A 19 -2.96 5.51 -6.39
N LEU A 20 -3.22 4.96 -5.20
CA LEU A 20 -2.62 5.39 -3.94
C LEU A 20 -2.07 4.17 -3.20
N SER A 21 -0.77 4.18 -2.92
CA SER A 21 -0.20 3.23 -1.98
C SER A 21 -0.54 3.64 -0.56
N THR A 22 -0.56 2.66 0.34
CA THR A 22 -0.65 2.92 1.78
C THR A 22 0.47 3.85 2.30
N ALA A 23 1.63 3.86 1.64
CA ALA A 23 2.73 4.78 2.00
C ALA A 23 2.34 6.24 1.73
N ASN A 24 1.55 6.50 0.68
CA ASN A 24 1.13 7.85 0.30
C ASN A 24 0.11 8.46 1.27
N LEU A 25 -0.47 7.66 2.17
CA LEU A 25 -1.43 8.15 3.16
C LEU A 25 -0.75 8.75 4.40
N TYR A 26 0.51 8.39 4.68
CA TYR A 26 1.16 8.68 5.95
C TYR A 26 1.10 10.16 6.34
N ALA A 27 1.56 11.06 5.46
CA ALA A 27 1.65 12.48 5.78
C ALA A 27 0.29 13.11 6.10
N ALA A 28 -0.75 12.78 5.32
CA ALA A 28 -2.09 13.32 5.50
C ALA A 28 -2.74 12.85 6.81
N THR A 29 -2.32 11.71 7.36
CA THR A 29 -2.93 11.09 8.55
C THR A 29 -2.17 11.38 9.84
N GLN A 30 -1.08 12.16 9.79
CA GLN A 30 -0.39 12.63 11.00
C GLN A 30 -1.18 13.74 11.72
N PRO A 31 -0.95 13.98 13.02
CA PRO A 31 -1.55 15.12 13.72
C PRO A 31 -1.36 16.45 12.95
N GLY A 32 -2.47 17.15 12.70
CA GLY A 32 -2.49 18.38 11.89
C GLY A 32 -2.65 18.16 10.38
N GLY A 33 -2.61 16.92 9.91
CA GLY A 33 -2.93 16.55 8.53
C GLY A 33 -4.44 16.53 8.25
N THR A 34 -4.81 16.60 6.97
CA THR A 34 -6.20 16.69 6.52
C THR A 34 -7.01 15.41 6.72
N LEU A 35 -6.33 14.28 6.91
CA LEU A 35 -6.90 12.94 7.11
C LEU A 35 -6.51 12.37 8.49
N PHE A 36 -6.14 13.21 9.45
CA PHE A 36 -5.90 12.77 10.83
C PHE A 36 -7.15 12.05 11.37
N GLY A 37 -6.99 10.79 11.80
CA GLY A 37 -8.12 9.94 12.23
C GLY A 37 -8.56 8.88 11.19
N LEU A 38 -7.94 8.84 10.01
CA LEU A 38 -8.36 7.94 8.93
C LEU A 38 -8.27 6.46 9.31
N GLN A 39 -7.21 6.06 10.01
CA GLN A 39 -7.03 4.67 10.45
C GLN A 39 -8.07 4.23 11.52
N GLU A 40 -8.66 5.18 12.24
CA GLU A 40 -9.71 4.95 13.24
C GLU A 40 -11.12 4.95 12.64
N ALA A 41 -11.31 5.59 11.48
CA ALA A 41 -12.62 5.76 10.86
C ALA A 41 -13.21 4.47 10.26
N ASN A 42 -12.37 3.47 9.96
CA ASN A 42 -12.78 2.20 9.36
C ASN A 42 -12.15 1.04 10.13
N PRO A 43 -12.85 0.49 11.14
CA PRO A 43 -12.29 -0.56 12.00
C PRO A 43 -12.06 -1.86 11.24
N THR A 44 -11.17 -2.68 11.78
CA THR A 44 -10.97 -4.05 11.28
C THR A 44 -12.11 -4.94 11.76
N ASN A 45 -12.54 -5.86 10.90
CA ASN A 45 -13.42 -6.95 11.28
C ASN A 45 -12.60 -8.04 11.97
N ASP A 46 -12.61 -8.02 13.31
CA ASP A 46 -11.81 -8.95 14.13
C ASP A 46 -12.22 -10.41 13.95
N GLU A 47 -13.50 -10.69 13.71
CA GLU A 47 -13.96 -12.05 13.44
C GLU A 47 -13.31 -12.61 12.17
N VAL A 48 -13.20 -11.79 11.12
CA VAL A 48 -12.53 -12.17 9.88
C VAL A 48 -11.02 -12.23 10.05
N ALA A 49 -10.44 -11.27 10.78
CA ALA A 49 -9.00 -11.13 10.94
C ALA A 49 -8.36 -12.27 11.76
N TYR A 50 -9.08 -12.82 12.74
CA TYR A 50 -8.58 -13.81 13.69
C TYR A 50 -9.40 -15.11 13.74
N GLY A 51 -10.42 -15.24 12.89
CA GLY A 51 -11.30 -16.41 12.87
C GLY A 51 -10.70 -17.62 12.15
N GLY A 52 -11.36 -18.77 12.31
CA GLY A 52 -10.97 -20.04 11.70
C GLY A 52 -9.75 -20.71 12.35
N ASN A 53 -9.24 -21.76 11.71
CA ASN A 53 -8.03 -22.44 12.16
C ASN A 53 -6.79 -21.72 11.61
N ALA A 54 -5.86 -21.36 12.48
CA ALA A 54 -4.61 -20.72 12.10
C ALA A 54 -3.75 -21.59 11.17
N ASP A 55 -3.88 -22.92 11.25
CA ASP A 55 -3.18 -23.84 10.34
C ASP A 55 -3.65 -23.72 8.87
N ASP A 56 -4.85 -23.17 8.64
CA ASP A 56 -5.41 -22.98 7.30
C ASP A 56 -5.02 -21.62 6.68
N TYR A 57 -4.35 -20.73 7.44
CA TYR A 57 -3.99 -19.39 6.95
C TYR A 57 -3.01 -19.44 5.79
N GLY A 58 -3.26 -18.64 4.74
CA GLY A 58 -2.49 -18.65 3.50
C GLY A 58 -2.77 -19.84 2.57
N THR A 59 -3.71 -20.72 2.92
CA THR A 59 -4.15 -21.84 2.07
C THR A 59 -5.48 -21.51 1.36
N PRO A 60 -5.95 -22.35 0.43
CA PRO A 60 -7.29 -22.19 -0.15
C PRO A 60 -8.44 -22.27 0.87
N LYS A 61 -8.19 -22.74 2.10
CA LYS A 61 -9.17 -22.82 3.20
C LYS A 61 -9.06 -21.67 4.20
N ASP A 62 -8.18 -20.71 3.95
CA ASP A 62 -8.02 -19.54 4.82
C ASP A 62 -9.39 -18.91 5.10
N TYR A 63 -9.69 -18.70 6.38
CA TYR A 63 -10.99 -18.21 6.84
C TYR A 63 -11.34 -16.83 6.28
N MET A 64 -10.35 -16.06 5.85
CA MET A 64 -10.51 -14.74 5.24
C MET A 64 -10.99 -14.81 3.79
N VAL A 65 -10.84 -15.95 3.11
CA VAL A 65 -11.29 -16.12 1.71
C VAL A 65 -12.79 -15.87 1.60
N GLY A 66 -13.16 -14.98 0.68
CA GLY A 66 -14.55 -14.58 0.46
C GLY A 66 -15.12 -13.59 1.48
N LYS A 67 -14.31 -13.10 2.43
CA LYS A 67 -14.73 -12.16 3.47
C LYS A 67 -13.99 -10.82 3.36
N ARG A 68 -14.58 -9.80 3.97
CA ARG A 68 -13.99 -8.45 4.03
C ARG A 68 -13.39 -8.22 5.41
N ILE A 69 -12.07 -8.09 5.46
CA ILE A 69 -11.34 -7.76 6.69
C ILE A 69 -11.58 -6.31 7.14
N GLY A 70 -11.86 -5.38 6.23
CA GLY A 70 -11.93 -3.95 6.58
C GLY A 70 -10.60 -3.41 7.09
N GLY A 71 -10.65 -2.35 7.89
CA GLY A 71 -9.44 -1.70 8.40
C GLY A 71 -8.77 -0.76 7.38
N THR A 72 -8.15 0.30 7.91
CA THR A 72 -7.31 1.22 7.14
C THR A 72 -5.90 1.24 7.72
N ASN A 73 -4.89 1.08 6.85
CA ASN A 73 -3.48 1.12 7.23
C ASN A 73 -2.75 2.21 6.43
N VAL A 74 -2.08 3.12 7.14
CA VAL A 74 -1.59 4.39 6.58
C VAL A 74 -0.07 4.45 6.45
N PHE A 75 0.58 3.29 6.43
CA PHE A 75 2.02 3.16 6.22
C PHE A 75 2.32 2.07 5.18
N GLY A 76 3.47 2.22 4.52
CA GLY A 76 3.89 1.46 3.33
C GLY A 76 3.80 -0.07 3.43
N GLY A 77 3.55 -0.68 2.28
CA GLY A 77 3.40 -2.13 2.10
C GLY A 77 2.13 -2.56 1.39
N GLY A 78 1.17 -1.67 1.19
CA GLY A 78 -0.05 -1.89 0.41
C GLY A 78 -0.04 -1.14 -0.92
N LEU A 79 -0.37 -1.84 -2.02
CA LEU A 79 -0.45 -1.34 -3.40
C LEU A 79 -1.70 -1.86 -4.10
N ALA A 80 -2.35 -1.03 -4.90
CA ALA A 80 -3.47 -1.46 -5.74
C ALA A 80 -2.98 -2.27 -6.93
N LEU A 81 -3.82 -3.19 -7.40
CA LEU A 81 -3.56 -4.11 -8.51
C LEU A 81 -4.41 -3.73 -9.72
N TYR A 82 -3.76 -3.48 -10.84
CA TYR A 82 -4.38 -3.13 -12.11
C TYR A 82 -3.97 -4.13 -13.17
N ASP A 83 -4.94 -4.74 -13.85
CA ASP A 83 -4.67 -5.68 -14.95
C ASP A 83 -4.25 -4.96 -16.25
N ALA A 84 -3.91 -5.72 -17.29
CA ALA A 84 -3.42 -5.18 -18.57
C ALA A 84 -4.40 -4.24 -19.29
N ASP A 85 -5.70 -4.27 -18.93
CA ASP A 85 -6.71 -3.34 -19.44
C ASP A 85 -6.78 -2.05 -18.60
N GLY A 86 -5.92 -1.91 -17.58
CA GLY A 86 -5.92 -0.82 -16.61
C GLY A 86 -7.05 -0.91 -15.60
N LYS A 87 -7.71 -2.07 -15.46
CA LYS A 87 -8.82 -2.24 -14.54
C LYS A 87 -8.31 -2.57 -13.13
N LEU A 88 -8.83 -1.85 -12.14
CA LEU A 88 -8.60 -2.15 -10.72
C LEU A 88 -9.22 -3.52 -10.38
N VAL A 89 -8.37 -4.50 -10.06
CA VAL A 89 -8.78 -5.89 -9.77
C VAL A 89 -8.56 -6.29 -8.30
N GLY A 90 -7.90 -5.47 -7.51
CA GLY A 90 -7.71 -5.72 -6.08
C GLY A 90 -6.60 -4.90 -5.46
N GLY A 91 -6.08 -5.41 -4.35
CA GLY A 91 -4.93 -4.84 -3.65
C GLY A 91 -4.00 -5.94 -3.14
N LEU A 92 -2.72 -5.63 -3.10
CA LEU A 92 -1.66 -6.42 -2.51
C LEU A 92 -1.19 -5.74 -1.23
N GLY A 93 -0.88 -6.52 -0.21
CA GLY A 93 -0.37 -6.02 1.06
C GLY A 93 0.72 -6.91 1.61
N VAL A 94 1.82 -6.29 2.06
CA VAL A 94 2.98 -6.92 2.67
C VAL A 94 3.20 -6.32 4.04
N SER A 95 3.50 -7.18 5.02
CA SER A 95 3.85 -6.77 6.37
C SER A 95 4.77 -7.79 7.00
N GLY A 96 5.85 -7.30 7.62
CA GLY A 96 6.79 -8.15 8.37
C GLY A 96 8.15 -7.52 8.62
N ASP A 97 8.49 -6.44 7.90
CA ASP A 97 9.70 -5.65 8.07
C ASP A 97 9.32 -4.17 8.34
N ALA A 98 10.29 -3.26 8.29
CA ALA A 98 10.03 -1.83 8.25
C ALA A 98 9.14 -1.46 7.05
N SER A 99 8.27 -0.48 7.26
CA SER A 99 7.29 0.02 6.27
C SER A 99 7.87 0.23 4.87
N CYS A 100 9.07 0.80 4.76
CA CYS A 100 9.76 1.01 3.49
C CYS A 100 10.14 -0.31 2.79
N ALA A 101 10.61 -1.31 3.55
CA ALA A 101 10.94 -2.63 3.01
C ALA A 101 9.68 -3.38 2.58
N ASP A 102 8.60 -3.33 3.39
CA ASP A 102 7.30 -3.88 3.01
C ASP A 102 6.81 -3.28 1.67
N HIS A 103 6.90 -1.94 1.51
CA HIS A 103 6.54 -1.27 0.25
C HIS A 103 7.40 -1.75 -0.92
N ASN A 104 8.72 -1.85 -0.73
CA ASN A 104 9.63 -2.32 -1.77
C ASN A 104 9.31 -3.75 -2.22
N ILE A 105 8.97 -4.63 -1.28
CA ILE A 105 8.60 -6.02 -1.58
C ILE A 105 7.25 -6.05 -2.30
N ALA A 106 6.27 -5.28 -1.82
CA ALA A 106 4.96 -5.18 -2.46
C ALA A 106 5.09 -4.70 -3.91
N TRP A 107 5.93 -3.69 -4.17
CA TRP A 107 6.15 -3.16 -5.52
C TRP A 107 6.71 -4.22 -6.45
N LYS A 108 7.79 -4.90 -6.04
CA LYS A 108 8.42 -5.96 -6.82
C LYS A 108 7.49 -7.14 -7.06
N MET A 109 6.65 -7.48 -6.08
CA MET A 109 5.66 -8.53 -6.24
C MET A 109 4.55 -8.13 -7.21
N ARG A 110 4.01 -6.90 -7.10
CA ARG A 110 3.02 -6.37 -8.05
C ARG A 110 3.55 -6.39 -9.48
N TYR A 111 4.79 -5.96 -9.68
CA TYR A 111 5.51 -6.04 -10.96
C TYR A 111 5.62 -7.47 -11.48
N ASN A 112 6.07 -8.42 -10.64
CA ASN A 112 6.21 -9.82 -11.05
C ASN A 112 4.88 -10.51 -11.36
N LEU A 113 3.78 -10.00 -10.81
CA LEU A 113 2.42 -10.45 -11.11
C LEU A 113 1.86 -9.83 -12.41
N GLN A 114 2.55 -8.86 -13.02
CA GLN A 114 2.04 -8.05 -14.15
C GLN A 114 0.69 -7.40 -13.80
N LEU A 115 0.60 -6.86 -12.58
CA LEU A 115 -0.58 -6.16 -12.06
C LEU A 115 -0.26 -4.70 -11.71
N ASP A 116 0.79 -4.17 -12.32
CA ASP A 116 1.35 -2.84 -12.15
C ASP A 116 0.95 -1.89 -13.29
N HIS A 117 -0.15 -2.14 -13.99
CA HIS A 117 -0.70 -1.23 -15.02
C HIS A 117 -1.37 0.01 -14.39
N VAL A 118 -0.60 0.73 -13.57
CA VAL A 118 -1.04 1.89 -12.80
C VAL A 118 -1.43 3.03 -13.76
N PRO A 119 -2.66 3.57 -13.64
CA PRO A 119 -3.15 4.59 -14.58
C PRO A 119 -2.56 5.98 -14.34
N ALA A 120 -2.36 6.34 -13.08
CA ALA A 120 -1.77 7.58 -12.59
C ALA A 120 -1.54 7.45 -11.08
N GLY A 121 -0.83 8.39 -10.47
CA GLY A 121 -0.70 8.45 -9.01
C GLY A 121 -0.21 9.80 -8.51
N VAL A 122 0.42 9.81 -7.34
CA VAL A 122 0.91 11.04 -6.68
C VAL A 122 2.44 11.14 -6.66
N ALA A 123 3.13 10.08 -7.08
CA ALA A 123 4.58 9.98 -7.18
C ALA A 123 5.06 10.04 -8.65
N ASP A 124 6.37 10.14 -8.85
CA ASP A 124 7.05 10.34 -10.15
C ASP A 124 6.38 11.39 -11.07
N GLY A 125 5.99 12.54 -10.51
CA GLY A 125 5.32 13.61 -11.27
C GLY A 125 3.89 13.25 -11.69
N GLY A 126 3.22 12.38 -10.93
CA GLY A 126 1.83 11.98 -11.14
C GLY A 126 1.66 10.66 -11.91
N LYS A 127 2.75 9.95 -12.19
CA LYS A 127 2.73 8.73 -13.01
C LYS A 127 2.47 7.47 -12.20
N ASP A 128 2.90 7.43 -10.94
CA ASP A 128 2.84 6.21 -10.13
C ASP A 128 2.47 6.48 -8.66
N ASP A 129 2.32 5.40 -7.90
CA ASP A 129 1.98 5.37 -6.48
C ASP A 129 3.17 4.94 -5.60
N ASN A 130 4.41 5.22 -6.04
CA ASN A 130 5.58 4.85 -5.28
C ASN A 130 5.66 5.61 -3.94
N ILE A 131 6.45 5.09 -3.00
CA ILE A 131 6.73 5.73 -1.73
C ILE A 131 7.54 7.02 -1.96
N ILE A 132 7.07 8.14 -1.39
CA ILE A 132 7.70 9.45 -1.52
C ILE A 132 8.47 9.76 -0.24
N TYR A 133 9.74 10.15 -0.36
CA TYR A 133 10.58 10.56 0.75
C TYR A 133 10.93 12.04 0.62
N ASP A 134 10.05 12.92 1.10
CA ASP A 134 10.16 14.37 0.92
C ASP A 134 9.97 15.17 2.23
N PHE A 135 10.04 14.49 3.38
CA PHE A 135 9.94 15.14 4.68
C PHE A 135 11.15 16.05 4.93
N THR A 136 10.89 17.32 5.20
CA THR A 136 11.88 18.28 5.71
C THR A 136 11.29 18.97 6.93
N ASN A 137 11.99 18.95 8.07
CA ASN A 137 11.53 19.54 9.34
C ASN A 137 10.10 19.10 9.75
N GLY A 138 9.76 17.83 9.51
CA GLY A 138 8.47 17.25 9.87
C GLY A 138 7.33 17.53 8.89
N VAL A 139 7.58 18.19 7.76
CA VAL A 139 6.57 18.48 6.74
C VAL A 139 6.92 17.77 5.43
N SER A 140 5.97 17.03 4.86
CA SER A 140 6.05 16.50 3.50
C SER A 140 5.65 17.60 2.51
N ALA A 141 6.52 17.93 1.56
CA ALA A 141 6.27 18.96 0.56
C ALA A 141 5.10 18.61 -0.37
N SER A 142 4.95 17.32 -0.72
CA SER A 142 3.87 16.80 -1.56
C SER A 142 2.56 16.60 -0.80
N GLY A 143 2.60 16.46 0.52
CA GLY A 143 1.46 16.01 1.32
C GLY A 143 1.22 14.49 1.28
N PHE A 144 2.05 13.74 0.54
CA PHE A 144 1.95 12.28 0.34
C PHE A 144 3.22 11.53 0.79
N GLY A 145 4.11 12.22 1.50
CA GLY A 145 5.37 11.67 1.96
C GLY A 145 5.20 10.57 3.01
N HIS A 146 6.20 9.69 3.06
CA HIS A 146 6.45 8.74 4.13
C HIS A 146 7.84 9.02 4.75
N PRO A 147 8.04 8.90 6.07
CA PRO A 147 9.35 9.03 6.68
C PRO A 147 10.32 7.99 6.14
N GLU A 148 11.60 8.34 6.10
CA GLU A 148 12.63 7.35 5.76
C GLU A 148 12.75 6.28 6.86
N CYS A 149 13.00 5.04 6.46
CA CYS A 149 13.25 3.93 7.38
C CYS A 149 14.78 3.73 7.54
N SER A 150 15.34 2.70 6.89
CA SER A 150 16.79 2.54 6.76
C SER A 150 17.27 3.13 5.44
N ALA A 151 18.53 3.60 5.40
CA ALA A 151 19.13 4.14 4.18
C ALA A 151 19.07 3.14 3.00
N ALA A 152 19.25 1.84 3.29
CA ALA A 152 19.15 0.79 2.28
C ALA A 152 17.73 0.64 1.72
N ALA A 153 16.71 0.58 2.57
CA ALA A 153 15.32 0.46 2.12
C ALA A 153 14.87 1.71 1.35
N THR A 154 15.26 2.90 1.81
CA THR A 154 15.00 4.17 1.13
C THR A 154 15.65 4.21 -0.25
N ALA A 155 16.92 3.78 -0.38
CA ALA A 155 17.61 3.74 -1.66
C ALA A 155 16.93 2.80 -2.66
N ILE A 156 16.47 1.63 -2.20
CA ILE A 156 15.68 0.70 -3.03
C ILE A 156 14.38 1.38 -3.46
N GLY A 157 13.62 1.97 -2.53
CA GLY A 157 12.34 2.61 -2.81
C GLY A 157 12.44 3.70 -3.88
N LYS A 158 13.45 4.57 -3.78
CA LYS A 158 13.73 5.63 -4.77
C LYS A 158 14.07 5.09 -6.16
N ALA A 159 14.61 3.86 -6.25
CA ALA A 159 15.04 3.23 -7.49
C ALA A 159 13.98 2.31 -8.13
N LEU A 160 12.84 2.10 -7.48
CA LEU A 160 11.79 1.19 -7.98
C LEU A 160 11.27 1.58 -9.38
N PRO A 161 10.96 2.85 -9.69
CA PRO A 161 10.43 3.20 -11.01
C PRO A 161 11.42 2.92 -12.15
N GLN A 162 12.72 2.85 -11.88
CA GLN A 162 13.75 2.52 -12.87
C GLN A 162 14.05 1.02 -12.91
N THR A 163 14.05 0.34 -11.75
CA THR A 163 14.42 -1.09 -11.67
C THR A 163 13.24 -2.03 -11.94
N HIS A 164 12.03 -1.58 -11.65
CA HIS A 164 10.77 -2.30 -11.81
C HIS A 164 9.71 -1.30 -12.31
N PRO A 165 9.86 -0.75 -13.53
CA PRO A 165 8.94 0.25 -14.06
C PRO A 165 7.52 -0.31 -14.18
N ILE A 166 6.53 0.53 -13.91
CA ILE A 166 5.11 0.18 -14.06
C ILE A 166 4.74 -0.11 -15.52
N GLY A 167 3.72 -0.95 -15.73
CA GLY A 167 3.14 -1.27 -17.04
C GLY A 167 3.85 -2.40 -17.79
N ASN A 168 4.45 -3.35 -17.07
CA ASN A 168 5.07 -4.56 -17.63
C ASN A 168 4.08 -5.66 -18.03
#